data_AF-A0A0P9FGF3-F1
#
_entry.id   AF-A0A0P9FGF3-F1
#
_cell.length_a   1.000
_cell.length_b   1.000
_cell.length_c   1.000
_cell.angle_alpha   90.00
_cell.angle_beta   90.00
_cell.angle_gamma   90.00
#
_symmetry.space_group_name_H-M   'P 1'
#
loop_
_entity.id
_entity.type
_entity.pdbx_description
1 polymer ?
#
loop_
_entity_poly.entity_id
_entity_poly.type
_entity_poly.pdbx_seq_one_letter_code
_entity_poly.pdbx_strand_id
1 'polypeptide(L)'
;LTSPERGASAAMYMQPGSERAVLVVQGLPPAAAGTTYQFWFARAGEQVPSATFAVAADGSATLALQAPAPVAEYEQVMVTVEDSGGSQQPSVAVVLSGTLASALRPNGRG
;
A
#
# COMPACT_ATOMS: atom_id res chain seq x y z
N LEU A 1 -3.32 2.91 6.87
CA LEU A 1 -1.90 3.30 6.74
C LEU A 1 -1.73 4.70 7.28
N THR A 2 -0.65 4.99 8.00
CA THR A 2 -0.36 6.33 8.55
C THR A 2 0.91 6.87 7.92
N SER A 3 0.90 8.12 7.47
CA SER A 3 2.05 8.81 6.88
C SER A 3 2.80 9.69 7.89
N PRO A 4 4.10 9.96 7.68
CA PRO A 4 4.81 11.06 8.32
C PRO A 4 4.36 12.44 7.78
N GLU A 5 3.85 12.49 6.55
CA GLU A 5 3.15 13.63 5.95
C GLU A 5 1.84 13.87 6.74
N ARG A 6 1.64 15.03 7.38
CA ARG A 6 0.37 15.34 8.08
C ARG A 6 -0.78 15.48 7.07
N GLY A 7 -1.42 14.38 6.66
CA GLY A 7 -2.63 14.42 5.85
C GLY A 7 -2.84 13.28 4.86
N ALA A 8 -1.80 12.50 4.54
CA ALA A 8 -1.97 11.34 3.67
C ALA A 8 -2.52 10.14 4.46
N SER A 9 -3.36 9.34 3.81
CA SER A 9 -3.85 8.10 4.39
C SER A 9 -4.21 7.11 3.30
N ALA A 10 -4.27 5.84 3.68
CA ALA A 10 -4.85 4.82 2.83
C ALA A 10 -5.57 3.75 3.64
N ALA A 11 -6.64 3.26 3.05
CA ALA A 11 -7.42 2.13 3.53
C ALA A 11 -7.34 0.99 2.50
N MET A 12 -7.19 -0.23 2.98
CA MET A 12 -7.18 -1.42 2.14
C MET A 12 -8.35 -2.31 2.49
N TYR A 13 -9.08 -2.74 1.48
CA TYR A 13 -10.22 -3.64 1.58
C TYR A 13 -9.87 -4.96 0.92
N MET A 14 -10.10 -6.07 1.63
CA MET A 14 -9.80 -7.41 1.14
C MET A 14 -10.79 -8.40 1.75
N GLN A 15 -10.99 -9.52 1.07
CA GLN A 15 -11.71 -10.66 1.62
C GLN A 15 -10.69 -11.65 2.22
N PRO A 16 -10.92 -12.20 3.42
CA PRO A 16 -10.06 -13.24 3.98
C PRO A 16 -9.88 -14.40 3.00
N GLY A 17 -8.64 -14.86 2.82
CA GLY A 17 -8.30 -15.94 1.88
C GLY A 17 -8.28 -15.52 0.41
N SER A 18 -8.59 -14.27 0.07
CA SER A 18 -8.48 -13.74 -1.29
C SER A 18 -7.10 -13.14 -1.54
N GLU A 19 -6.61 -13.30 -2.76
CA GLU A 19 -5.42 -12.64 -3.28
C GLU A 19 -5.71 -11.23 -3.81
N ARG A 20 -7.00 -10.83 -3.83
CA ARG A 20 -7.43 -9.53 -4.35
C ARG A 20 -7.65 -8.54 -3.21
N ALA A 21 -7.22 -7.30 -3.44
CA ALA A 21 -7.48 -6.18 -2.55
C ALA A 21 -7.83 -4.92 -3.34
N VAL A 22 -8.48 -3.97 -2.67
CA VAL A 22 -8.66 -2.61 -3.16
C VAL A 22 -7.95 -1.66 -2.21
N LEU A 23 -7.04 -0.84 -2.73
CA LEU A 23 -6.40 0.23 -1.99
C LEU A 23 -7.07 1.56 -2.34
N VAL A 24 -7.52 2.28 -1.34
CA VAL A 24 -8.04 3.65 -1.47
C VAL A 24 -7.05 4.57 -0.78
N VAL A 25 -6.49 5.51 -1.54
CA VAL A 25 -5.49 6.47 -1.10
C VAL A 25 -6.08 7.88 -1.11
N GLN A 26 -5.74 8.68 -0.12
CA GLN A 26 -6.14 10.07 -0.01
C GLN A 26 -4.99 10.95 0.50
N GLY A 27 -4.92 12.18 0.02
CA GLY A 27 -4.02 13.21 0.55
C GLY A 27 -2.54 13.03 0.20
N LEU A 28 -2.20 12.15 -0.75
CA LEU A 28 -0.86 12.13 -1.33
C LEU A 28 -0.71 13.27 -2.34
N PRO A 29 0.41 14.01 -2.36
CA PRO A 29 0.65 14.98 -3.41
C PRO A 29 0.83 14.28 -4.78
N PRO A 30 0.64 14.97 -5.92
CA PRO A 30 1.05 14.44 -7.21
C PRO A 30 2.55 14.10 -7.20
N ALA A 31 2.92 12.93 -7.76
CA ALA A 31 4.31 12.53 -7.87
C ALA A 31 5.11 13.55 -8.72
N ALA A 32 6.37 13.75 -8.35
CA ALA A 32 7.26 14.63 -9.11
C ALA A 32 7.52 14.08 -10.53
N ALA A 33 7.93 14.95 -11.45
CA ALA A 33 8.28 14.53 -12.80
C ALA A 33 9.40 13.47 -12.75
N GLY A 34 9.18 12.33 -13.42
CA GLY A 34 10.12 11.21 -13.45
C GLY A 34 9.92 10.18 -12.34
N THR A 35 9.03 10.43 -11.37
CA THR A 35 8.72 9.48 -10.28
C THR A 35 7.29 8.96 -10.33
N THR A 36 7.01 7.91 -9.56
CA THR A 36 5.72 7.27 -9.40
C THR A 36 5.55 6.81 -7.96
N TYR A 37 4.33 6.55 -7.53
CA TYR A 37 4.10 5.79 -6.31
C TYR A 37 4.16 4.30 -6.60
N GLN A 38 4.73 3.53 -5.69
CA GLN A 38 4.69 2.07 -5.77
C GLN A 38 4.13 1.47 -4.49
N PHE A 39 3.18 0.55 -4.65
CA PHE A 39 2.61 -0.25 -3.58
C PHE A 39 3.34 -1.58 -3.43
N TRP A 40 3.54 -1.96 -2.17
CA TRP A 40 4.26 -3.15 -1.76
C TRP A 40 3.45 -3.95 -0.76
N PHE A 41 3.43 -5.27 -0.93
CA PHE A 41 3.11 -6.19 0.14
C PHE A 41 4.40 -6.62 0.83
N ALA A 42 4.37 -6.88 2.13
CA ALA A 42 5.54 -7.33 2.86
C ALA A 42 5.18 -8.42 3.89
N ARG A 43 6.06 -9.41 4.01
CA ARG A 43 6.03 -10.51 5.00
C ARG A 43 7.47 -10.83 5.40
N ALA A 44 7.68 -11.61 6.46
CA ALA A 44 8.99 -11.99 7.01
C ALA A 44 10.18 -12.00 6.01
N GLY A 45 10.91 -10.88 5.94
CA GLY A 45 12.12 -10.72 5.12
C GLY A 45 11.91 -10.48 3.63
N GLU A 46 10.67 -10.41 3.16
CA GLU A 46 10.29 -10.29 1.75
C GLU A 46 9.42 -9.05 1.52
N GLN A 47 9.80 -8.24 0.54
CA GLN A 47 9.03 -7.09 0.06
C GLN A 47 8.66 -7.37 -1.39
N VAL A 48 7.37 -7.48 -1.66
CA VAL A 48 6.82 -7.88 -2.94
C VAL A 48 6.32 -6.63 -3.68
N PRO A 49 6.96 -6.24 -4.80
CA PRO A 49 6.43 -5.17 -5.64
C PRO A 49 5.08 -5.60 -6.21
N SER A 50 4.08 -4.71 -6.19
CA SER A 50 2.73 -5.04 -6.66
C SER A 50 2.24 -4.11 -7.77
N ALA A 51 2.10 -2.82 -7.51
CA ALA A 51 1.55 -1.89 -8.50
C ALA A 51 2.22 -0.52 -8.39
N THR A 52 2.48 0.11 -9.53
CA THR A 52 2.81 1.53 -9.62
C THR A 52 1.55 2.35 -9.93
N PHE A 53 1.47 3.58 -9.44
CA PHE A 53 0.31 4.44 -9.64
C PHE A 53 0.62 5.93 -9.51
N ALA A 54 -0.24 6.73 -10.12
CA ALA A 54 -0.33 8.16 -9.89
C ALA A 54 -1.60 8.49 -9.11
N VAL A 55 -1.62 9.64 -8.45
CA VAL A 55 -2.80 10.19 -7.79
C VAL A 55 -3.42 11.28 -8.67
N ALA A 56 -4.72 11.48 -8.51
CA ALA A 56 -5.43 12.59 -9.12
C ALA A 56 -4.99 13.93 -8.51
N ALA A 57 -5.42 15.04 -9.10
CA ALA A 57 -5.05 16.39 -8.65
C ALA A 57 -5.49 16.71 -7.21
N ASP A 58 -6.52 16.02 -6.71
CA ASP A 58 -7.01 16.10 -5.33
C ASP A 58 -6.26 15.16 -4.36
N GLY A 59 -5.24 14.44 -4.84
CA GLY A 59 -4.43 13.51 -4.07
C GLY A 59 -5.07 12.16 -3.81
N SER A 60 -6.13 11.82 -4.55
CA SER A 60 -6.82 10.53 -4.43
C SER A 60 -6.35 9.50 -5.46
N ALA A 61 -6.38 8.22 -5.09
CA ALA A 61 -6.25 7.10 -6.01
C ALA A 61 -7.02 5.88 -5.51
N THR A 62 -7.54 5.06 -6.43
CA THR A 62 -8.10 3.74 -6.11
C THR A 62 -7.46 2.69 -7.00
N LEU A 63 -6.91 1.65 -6.38
CA LEU A 63 -6.21 0.57 -7.08
C LEU A 63 -6.88 -0.76 -6.80
N ALA A 64 -7.11 -1.54 -7.85
CA ALA A 64 -7.36 -2.97 -7.72
C ALA A 64 -6.02 -3.70 -7.73
N LEU A 65 -5.73 -4.44 -6.66
CA LEU A 65 -4.49 -5.15 -6.45
C LEU A 65 -4.72 -6.66 -6.56
N GLN A 66 -3.72 -7.33 -7.11
CA GLN A 66 -3.62 -8.78 -7.15
C GLN A 66 -2.28 -9.16 -6.51
N ALA A 67 -2.34 -9.83 -5.37
CA ALA A 67 -1.17 -10.34 -4.68
C ALA A 67 -0.77 -11.72 -5.24
N PRO A 68 0.50 -12.12 -5.13
CA PRO A 68 0.95 -13.48 -5.47
C PRO A 68 0.43 -14.58 -4.54
N ALA A 69 -0.10 -14.23 -3.38
CA ALA A 69 -0.65 -15.12 -2.37
C ALA A 69 -1.84 -14.43 -1.67
N PRO A 70 -2.67 -15.15 -0.90
CA PRO A 70 -3.74 -14.55 -0.13
C PRO A 70 -3.25 -13.34 0.67
N VAL A 71 -3.96 -12.21 0.59
CA VAL A 71 -3.48 -10.93 1.16
C VAL A 71 -3.29 -11.02 2.68
N ALA A 72 -4.03 -11.92 3.34
CA ALA A 72 -3.92 -12.22 4.76
C ALA A 72 -2.58 -12.88 5.17
N GLU A 73 -1.79 -13.40 4.22
CA GLU A 73 -0.44 -13.95 4.48
C GLU A 73 0.65 -12.87 4.56
N TYR A 74 0.31 -11.63 4.21
CA TYR A 74 1.22 -10.49 4.37
C TYR A 74 1.00 -9.81 5.70
N GLU A 75 2.07 -9.30 6.28
CA GLU A 75 2.08 -8.69 7.61
C GLU A 75 2.01 -7.17 7.53
N GLN A 76 2.55 -6.61 6.46
CA GLN A 76 2.76 -5.19 6.26
C GLN A 76 2.47 -4.80 4.81
N VAL A 77 2.11 -3.53 4.63
CA VAL A 77 1.99 -2.90 3.31
C VAL A 77 2.62 -1.53 3.34
N MET A 78 3.14 -1.09 2.19
CA MET A 78 3.83 0.18 2.06
C MET A 78 3.49 0.86 0.74
N VAL A 79 3.58 2.19 0.74
CA VAL A 79 3.67 3.01 -0.46
C VAL A 79 4.98 3.77 -0.38
N THR A 80 5.76 3.72 -1.45
CA THR A 80 7.00 4.48 -1.62
C THR A 80 6.92 5.40 -2.84
N VAL A 81 7.83 6.36 -2.92
CA VAL A 81 8.13 7.08 -4.16
C VAL A 81 9.28 6.36 -4.85
N GLU A 82 9.10 6.04 -6.13
CA GLU A 82 10.06 5.32 -6.97
C GLU A 82 10.25 6.04 -8.29
N ASP A 83 11.29 5.69 -9.05
CA ASP A 83 11.42 6.17 -10.43
C ASP A 83 10.27 5.63 -11.29
N SER A 84 9.97 6.30 -12.40
CA SER A 84 8.80 5.99 -13.26
C SER A 84 8.67 4.53 -13.72
N GLY A 85 9.77 3.75 -13.74
CA GLY A 85 9.77 2.31 -14.05
C GLY A 85 9.37 1.40 -12.89
N GLY A 86 9.21 1.95 -11.69
CA GLY A 86 9.13 1.20 -10.44
C GLY A 86 10.48 0.56 -10.06
N SER A 87 10.46 -0.17 -8.96
CA SER A 87 11.61 -0.81 -8.37
C SER A 87 11.31 -2.27 -8.03
N GLN A 88 12.35 -3.09 -7.98
CA GLN A 88 12.28 -4.48 -7.50
C GLN A 88 12.47 -4.60 -5.99
N GLN A 89 12.97 -3.53 -5.37
CA GLN A 89 13.13 -3.38 -3.93
C GLN A 89 12.68 -1.96 -3.58
N PRO A 90 11.97 -1.75 -2.45
CA PRO A 90 11.50 -0.43 -2.11
C PRO A 90 12.67 0.50 -1.82
N SER A 91 12.55 1.74 -2.26
CA SER A 91 13.45 2.81 -1.86
C SER A 91 13.28 3.11 -0.36
N VAL A 92 14.23 3.88 0.18
CA VAL A 92 14.14 4.39 1.56
C VAL A 92 13.02 5.43 1.75
N ALA A 93 12.38 5.88 0.68
CA ALA A 93 11.35 6.92 0.70
C ALA A 93 9.93 6.35 0.90
N VAL A 94 9.68 5.75 2.07
CA VAL A 94 8.35 5.26 2.47
C VAL A 94 7.44 6.43 2.87
N VAL A 95 6.33 6.62 2.14
CA VAL A 95 5.36 7.71 2.39
C VAL A 95 4.10 7.26 3.14
N LEU A 96 3.71 6.00 2.99
CA LEU A 96 2.65 5.37 3.77
C LEU A 96 3.08 3.97 4.16
N SER A 97 2.79 3.57 5.40
CA SER A 97 2.95 2.18 5.83
C SER A 97 1.86 1.77 6.83
N GLY A 98 1.72 0.47 7.02
CA GLY A 98 0.84 -0.07 8.04
C GLY A 98 0.86 -1.58 8.10
N THR A 99 0.32 -2.11 9.19
CA THR A 99 0.27 -3.54 9.49
C THR A 99 -1.11 -4.11 9.15
N LEU A 100 -1.13 -5.30 8.56
CA LEU A 100 -2.35 -6.05 8.26
C LEU A 100 -2.80 -6.89 9.46
N ALA A 101 -1.89 -7.21 10.38
CA ALA A 101 -2.08 -8.08 11.53
C ALA A 101 -3.18 -7.65 12.53
N SER A 102 -3.70 -6.42 12.43
CA SER A 102 -4.79 -5.93 13.30
C SER A 102 -6.19 -6.05 12.68
N ALA A 103 -6.32 -6.30 11.37
CA ALA A 103 -7.61 -6.30 10.68
C ALA A 103 -8.36 -7.65 10.74
N LEU A 104 -7.68 -8.73 11.14
CA LEU A 104 -8.22 -10.10 11.14
C LEU A 104 -8.61 -10.62 12.53
N ARG A 105 -8.48 -9.83 13.59
CA ARG A 105 -9.08 -10.17 14.89
C ARG A 105 -10.50 -9.60 14.93
N PRO A 106 -11.57 -10.41 14.85
CA PRO A 106 -12.87 -9.91 15.28
C PRO A 106 -12.73 -9.48 16.74
N ASN A 107 -13.25 -8.30 17.07
CA ASN A 107 -13.42 -7.85 18.46
C ASN A 107 -14.22 -8.92 19.22
N GLY A 108 -13.52 -9.82 19.90
CA GLY A 108 -14.08 -10.69 20.91
C GLY A 108 -14.41 -9.82 22.11
N ARG A 109 -15.64 -9.28 22.14
CA ARG A 109 -16.27 -8.88 23.40
C ARG A 109 -16.48 -10.16 24.21
N GLY A 110 -15.69 -10.33 25.25
CA GLY A 110 -15.91 -11.24 26.37
C GLY A 110 -15.78 -10.44 27.66
#